data_AF-A0A6G7XWK5-F1
#
_entry.id   AF-A0A6G7XWK5-F1
#
_cell.length_a   1.000
_cell.length_b   1.000
_cell.length_c   1.000
_cell.angle_alpha   90.00
_cell.angle_beta   90.00
_cell.angle_gamma   90.00
#
_symmetry.space_group_name_H-M   'P 1'
#
loop_
_entity.id
_entity.type
_entity.pdbx_description
1 polymer ?
#
loop_
_entity_poly.entity_id
_entity_poly.type
_entity_poly.pdbx_seq_one_letter_code
_entity_poly.pdbx_strand_id
1 'polypeptide(L)' 'MTYSLYEARVMKKKSQAEVAKALGVTLPTWRNYETGKTKQKLPADKFIIFCEFVEVDPTKIDFHRT' A
#
# COMPACT_ATOMS: atom_id res chain seq x y z
N MET A 1 -10.20 6.48 -12.87
CA MET A 1 -9.84 5.08 -12.58
C MET A 1 -9.01 5.09 -11.31
N THR A 2 -9.35 4.27 -10.33
CA THR A 2 -8.62 4.13 -9.05
C THR A 2 -7.98 2.74 -8.96
N TYR A 3 -6.91 2.64 -8.18
CA TYR A 3 -6.12 1.43 -7.97
C TYR A 3 -6.22 0.95 -6.53
N SER A 4 -6.17 -0.36 -6.30
CA SER A 4 -5.87 -0.92 -4.98
C SER A 4 -4.39 -0.70 -4.61
N LEU A 5 -4.05 -0.93 -3.33
CA LEU A 5 -2.65 -0.93 -2.86
C LEU A 5 -1.79 -1.93 -3.66
N TYR A 6 -2.35 -3.11 -3.93
CA TYR A 6 -1.70 -4.14 -4.73
C TYR A 6 -1.45 -3.68 -6.17
N GLU A 7 -2.48 -3.14 -6.83
CA GLU A 7 -2.38 -2.68 -8.22
C GLU A 7 -1.33 -1.57 -8.37
N ALA A 8 -1.36 -0.58 -7.47
CA ALA A 8 -0.39 0.51 -7.46
C ALA A 8 1.05 0.00 -7.25
N ARG A 9 1.26 -0.94 -6.32
CA ARG A 9 2.58 -1.55 -6.08
C ARG A 9 3.09 -2.32 -7.30
N VAL A 10 2.25 -3.17 -7.88
CA VAL A 10 2.63 -4.04 -9.01
C VAL A 10 2.90 -3.22 -10.27
N MET A 11 2.11 -2.18 -10.52
CA MET A 11 2.34 -1.26 -11.64
C MET A 11 3.75 -0.65 -11.60
N LYS A 12 4.24 -0.38 -10.40
CA LYS A 12 5.56 0.22 -10.15
C LYS A 12 6.66 -0.81 -9.92
N LYS A 13 6.35 -2.09 -10.14
CA LYS A 13 7.27 -3.24 -10.04
C LYS A 13 7.97 -3.34 -8.69
N LYS A 14 7.31 -2.92 -7.61
CA LYS A 14 7.83 -3.00 -6.24
C LYS A 14 7.43 -4.33 -5.60
N SER A 15 8.33 -4.93 -4.84
CA SER A 15 8.03 -6.10 -4.01
C SER A 15 7.29 -5.69 -2.72
N GLN A 16 6.57 -6.64 -2.11
CA GLN A 16 5.96 -6.43 -0.80
C GLN A 16 7.00 -6.09 0.29
N ALA A 17 8.22 -6.65 0.18
CA ALA A 17 9.28 -6.43 1.14
C ALA A 17 9.85 -5.00 1.06
N GLU A 18 10.01 -4.46 -0.14
CA GLU A 18 10.44 -3.07 -0.34
C GLU A 18 9.43 -2.09 0.24
N VAL A 19 8.14 -2.32 0.01
CA VAL A 19 7.09 -1.45 0.57
C VAL A 19 7.04 -1.57 2.10
N ALA A 20 7.10 -2.78 2.65
CA ALA A 20 7.13 -2.97 4.09
C ALA A 20 8.33 -2.24 4.74
N LYS A 21 9.50 -2.30 4.10
CA LYS A 21 10.70 -1.55 4.53
C LYS A 21 10.48 -0.04 4.46
N ALA A 22 9.94 0.48 3.37
CA ALA A 22 9.67 1.91 3.19
C ALA A 22 8.70 2.46 4.24
N LEU A 23 7.69 1.68 4.61
CA LEU A 23 6.67 2.06 5.60
C LEU A 23 7.09 1.80 7.06
N GLY A 24 8.25 1.17 7.28
CA GLY A 24 8.67 0.74 8.62
C GLY A 24 7.67 -0.24 9.27
N VAL A 25 7.18 -1.22 8.51
CA VAL A 25 6.27 -2.28 8.99
C VAL A 25 6.83 -3.66 8.66
N THR A 26 6.26 -4.70 9.27
CA THR A 26 6.61 -6.07 8.91
C THR A 26 5.99 -6.46 7.56
N LEU A 27 6.61 -7.41 6.85
CA LEU A 27 6.05 -7.96 5.62
C LEU A 27 4.63 -8.54 5.81
N PRO A 28 4.34 -9.32 6.88
CA PRO A 28 2.97 -9.74 7.20
C PRO A 28 2.00 -8.57 7.37
N THR A 29 2.42 -7.50 8.05
CA THR A 29 1.60 -6.30 8.23
C THR A 29 1.22 -5.66 6.90
N TRP A 30 2.20 -5.45 6.00
CA TRP A 30 1.91 -4.93 4.65
C TRP A 30 0.98 -5.85 3.86
N ARG A 31 1.24 -7.16 3.87
CA ARG A 31 0.39 -8.16 3.20
C ARG A 31 -1.06 -8.10 3.69
N ASN A 32 -1.27 -7.89 4.99
CA ASN A 32 -2.61 -7.74 5.55
C ASN A 32 -3.32 -6.47 5.06
N TYR A 33 -2.58 -5.38 4.88
CA TYR A 33 -3.13 -4.15 4.29
C TYR A 33 -3.57 -4.37 2.83
N GLU A 34 -2.77 -5.07 2.02
CA GLU A 34 -3.14 -5.33 0.62
C GLU A 34 -4.34 -6.26 0.47
N THR A 35 -4.46 -7.27 1.34
CA THR A 35 -5.46 -8.34 1.19
C THR A 35 -6.75 -8.09 1.96
N GLY A 36 -6.82 -7.03 2.77
CA GLY A 36 -7.97 -6.71 3.62
C GLY A 36 -8.28 -7.77 4.69
N LYS A 37 -7.39 -8.75 4.91
CA LYS A 37 -7.63 -9.90 5.81
C LYS A 37 -7.78 -9.51 7.28
N THR A 38 -7.32 -8.32 7.65
CA THR A 38 -7.46 -7.79 9.01
C THR A 38 -8.30 -6.53 8.98
N LYS A 39 -9.07 -6.25 10.06
CA LYS A 39 -9.71 -4.94 10.26
C LYS A 39 -8.72 -3.77 10.34
N GLN A 40 -7.43 -4.08 10.46
CA GLN A 40 -6.36 -3.12 10.50
C GLN A 40 -6.16 -2.50 9.11
N LYS A 41 -6.54 -1.23 8.99
CA LYS A 41 -6.31 -0.44 7.78
C LYS A 41 -4.91 0.16 7.79
N LEU A 42 -4.41 0.51 6.60
CA LEU A 42 -3.18 1.28 6.45
C LEU A 42 -3.36 2.66 7.14
N PRO A 43 -2.53 2.99 8.14
CA PRO A 43 -2.55 4.31 8.77
C PRO A 43 -2.28 5.46 7.78
N ALA A 44 -2.83 6.64 8.04
CA ALA A 44 -2.77 7.77 7.11
C ALA A 44 -1.34 8.25 6.82
N ASP A 45 -0.47 8.29 7.83
CA ASP A 45 0.96 8.60 7.70
C ASP A 45 1.67 7.61 6.78
N LYS A 46 1.41 6.30 6.95
CA LYS A 46 1.97 5.25 6.10
C LYS A 46 1.38 5.25 4.70
N PHE A 47 0.14 5.70 4.54
CA PHE A 47 -0.50 5.86 3.22
C PHE A 47 0.19 6.94 2.39
N ILE A 48 0.54 8.08 3.00
CA ILE A 48 1.30 9.13 2.30
C ILE A 48 2.68 8.61 1.86
N ILE A 49 3.41 7.96 2.78
CA ILE A 49 4.73 7.36 2.46
C ILE A 49 4.61 6.32 1.34
N PHE A 50 3.54 5.50 1.35
CA PHE A 50 3.29 4.56 0.26
C PHE A 50 3.12 5.28 -1.08
N CYS A 51 2.26 6.30 -1.14
CA CYS A 51 1.97 7.05 -2.36
C CYS A 51 3.24 7.72 -2.92
N GLU A 52 4.06 8.30 -2.06
CA GLU A 52 5.36 8.86 -2.42
C GLU A 52 6.31 7.78 -2.96
N PHE A 53 6.41 6.64 -2.27
CA PHE A 53 7.29 5.53 -2.65
C PHE A 53 6.91 4.88 -3.99
N VAL A 54 5.62 4.80 -4.30
CA VAL A 54 5.14 4.28 -5.59
C VAL A 54 4.98 5.39 -6.64
N GLU A 55 5.20 6.65 -6.30
CA GLU A 55 5.00 7.79 -7.20
C GLU A 55 3.60 7.77 -7.85
N VAL A 56 2.57 7.61 -7.02
CA VAL A 56 1.16 7.63 -7.41
C VAL A 56 0.44 8.68 -6.60
N ASP A 57 -0.34 9.52 -7.27
CA ASP A 57 -1.19 10.51 -6.61
C ASP A 57 -2.17 9.82 -5.64
N PRO A 58 -2.25 10.23 -4.37
CA PRO A 58 -3.13 9.61 -3.37
C PRO A 58 -4.60 9.53 -3.78
N THR A 59 -5.09 10.47 -4.59
CA THR A 59 -6.47 10.48 -5.10
C THR A 59 -6.77 9.36 -6.10
N LYS A 60 -5.72 8.68 -6.60
CA LYS A 60 -5.83 7.54 -7.51
C LYS A 60 -5.83 6.21 -6.78
N ILE A 61 -5.63 6.18 -5.46
CA ILE A 61 -5.63 4.94 -4.69
C ILE A 61 -6.93 4.82 -3.88
N ASP A 62 -7.65 3.73 -4.10
CA ASP A 62 -8.81 3.35 -3.31
C ASP A 62 -8.40 2.38 -2.20
N PHE A 63 -8.31 2.91 -0.99
CA PHE A 63 -7.92 2.16 0.21
C PHE A 63 -9.05 1.27 0.77
N HIS A 64 -10.24 1.29 0.17
CA HIS A 64 -11.34 0.35 0.46
C HIS A 64 -11.38 -0.83 -0.50
N ARG A 65 -10.61 -0.76 -1.60
CA ARG A 65 -10.53 -1.80 -2.61
C ARG A 65 -9.34 -2.70 -2.28
N THR A 66 -9.60 -3.77 -1.54
CA THR A 66 -8.63 -4.84 -1.21
C THR A 66 -9.01 -6.13 -1.92
#